data_AF-E4MAZ0-F1
#
_entry.id   AF-E4MAZ0-F1
#
_cell.length_a   1.000
_cell.length_b   1.000
_cell.length_c   1.000
_cell.angle_alpha   90.00
_cell.angle_beta   90.00
_cell.angle_gamma   90.00
#
_symmetry.space_group_name_H-M   'P 1'
#
loop_
_entity.id
_entity.type
_entity.pdbx_description
1 polymer ?
#
loop_
_entity_poly.entity_id
_entity_poly.type
_entity_poly.pdbx_seq_one_letter_code
_entity_poly.pdbx_strand_id
1 'polypeptide(L)' 'MRKSVKEFAEKHELDKFFLYGFGSHHFYLHQRYTSNPEMVMKNRVLSVHF' A
#
# COMPACT_ATOMS: atom_id res chain seq x y z
N MET A 1 -6.57 -12.09 3.72
CA MET A 1 -6.27 -10.73 3.22
C MET A 1 -4.81 -10.53 2.80
N ARG A 2 -3.82 -10.74 3.69
CA ARG A 2 -2.39 -10.53 3.37
C ARG A 2 -1.91 -11.25 2.10
N LYS A 3 -2.27 -12.53 1.94
CA LYS A 3 -1.92 -13.33 0.75
C LYS A 3 -2.49 -12.75 -0.54
N SER A 4 -3.79 -12.45 -0.57
CA SER A 4 -4.46 -11.88 -1.74
C SER A 4 -3.91 -10.51 -2.15
N VAL A 5 -3.57 -9.66 -1.17
CA VAL A 5 -2.93 -8.37 -1.46
C VAL A 5 -1.53 -8.57 -2.04
N LYS A 6 -0.77 -9.55 -1.53
CA LYS A 6 0.55 -9.87 -2.06
C LYS A 6 0.47 -10.38 -3.51
N GLU A 7 -0.42 -11.34 -3.79
CA GLU A 7 -0.62 -11.86 -5.15
C GLU A 7 -1.06 -10.75 -6.12
N PHE A 8 -1.91 -9.83 -5.66
CA PHE A 8 -2.30 -8.66 -6.44
C PHE A 8 -1.13 -7.71 -6.68
N ALA A 9 -0.30 -7.45 -5.66
CA ALA A 9 0.86 -6.58 -5.77
C ALA A 9 1.90 -7.10 -6.77
N GLU A 10 2.16 -8.40 -6.76
CA GLU A 10 3.06 -9.08 -7.69
C GLU A 10 2.55 -9.00 -9.13
N LYS A 11 1.24 -9.13 -9.34
CA LYS A 11 0.63 -9.12 -10.68
C LYS A 11 0.46 -7.71 -11.27
N HIS A 12 0.26 -6.70 -10.43
CA HIS A 12 -0.11 -5.35 -10.86
C HIS A 12 0.92 -4.28 -10.51
N GLU A 13 2.16 -4.67 -10.16
CA GLU A 13 3.25 -3.77 -9.80
C GLU A 13 2.85 -2.75 -8.70
N LEU A 14 2.01 -3.17 -7.74
CA LEU A 14 1.45 -2.25 -6.75
C LEU A 14 2.55 -1.56 -5.93
N ASP A 15 3.63 -2.27 -5.65
CA ASP A 15 4.79 -1.79 -4.86
C ASP A 15 5.53 -0.62 -5.53
N LYS A 16 5.37 -0.42 -6.85
CA LYS A 16 5.95 0.69 -7.59
C LYS A 16 5.32 2.03 -7.23
N PHE A 17 4.01 2.03 -7.02
CA PHE A 17 3.22 3.25 -6.82
C PHE A 17 2.76 3.44 -5.39
N PHE A 18 2.69 2.36 -4.61
CA PHE A 18 2.11 2.38 -3.29
C PHE A 18 3.02 1.70 -2.27
N LEU A 19 2.97 2.22 -1.06
CA LEU A 19 3.46 1.57 0.16
C LEU A 19 2.24 1.15 0.95
N TYR A 20 2.18 -0.09 1.40
CA TYR A 20 1.03 -0.59 2.16
C TYR A 20 1.47 -1.53 3.26
N GLY A 21 0.57 -1.75 4.22
CA GLY A 21 0.83 -2.62 5.35
C GLY A 21 -0.42 -2.99 6.12
N PHE A 22 -0.23 -3.88 7.09
CA PHE A 22 -1.29 -4.43 7.92
C PHE A 22 -1.01 -4.11 9.39
N GLY A 23 -1.92 -3.40 10.03
CA GLY A 23 -2.03 -3.37 11.49
C GLY A 23 -2.78 -4.61 12.02
N SER A 24 -3.01 -4.65 13.33
CA SER A 24 -3.75 -5.75 13.97
C SER A 24 -5.19 -5.87 13.49
N HIS A 25 -5.85 -4.74 13.20
CA HIS A 25 -7.26 -4.66 12.83
C HIS A 25 -7.51 -3.82 11.58
N HIS A 26 -6.46 -3.43 10.84
CA HIS A 26 -6.66 -2.60 9.66
C HIS A 26 -5.58 -2.77 8.60
N PHE A 27 -5.95 -2.49 7.37
CA PHE A 27 -5.07 -2.39 6.22
C PHE A 27 -4.92 -0.92 5.83
N TYR A 28 -3.70 -0.48 5.55
CA TYR A 28 -3.44 0.90 5.14
C TYR A 28 -2.59 0.96 3.86
N LEU A 29 -2.74 2.07 3.12
CA LEU A 29 -2.04 2.32 1.86
C LEU A 29 -1.67 3.80 1.72
N HIS A 30 -0.42 4.04 1.35
CA HIS A 30 0.15 5.34 1.03
C HIS A 30 0.59 5.35 -0.43
N GLN A 31 0.40 6.48 -1.11
CA GLN A 31 0.96 6.68 -2.45
C GLN A 31 2.41 7.13 -2.36
N ARG A 32 3.29 6.50 -3.14
CA ARG A 32 4.67 6.94 -3.36
C ARG A 32 4.71 8.13 -4.31
N TYR A 33 5.72 8.99 -4.20
CA TYR A 33 5.90 10.03 -5.21
C TYR A 33 6.36 9.43 -6.53
N THR A 34 5.84 9.96 -7.64
CA THR A 34 6.22 9.53 -9.00
C THR A 34 7.68 9.85 -9.32
N SER A 35 8.23 10.89 -8.71
CA SER A 35 9.60 11.35 -8.88
C SER A 35 10.60 10.77 -7.87
N ASN A 36 10.13 10.29 -6.70
CA ASN A 36 10.97 9.60 -5.72
C ASN A 36 10.17 8.49 -5.00
N PRO A 37 10.38 7.21 -5.35
CA PRO A 37 9.61 6.10 -4.78
C PRO A 37 9.96 5.76 -3.34
N GLU A 38 11.04 6.31 -2.76
CA GLU A 38 11.36 6.15 -1.34
C GLU A 38 10.51 7.06 -0.44
N MET A 39 9.90 8.09 -1.02
CA MET A 39 9.05 9.04 -0.32
C MET A 39 7.58 8.68 -0.56
N VAL A 40 6.76 8.90 0.47
CA VAL A 40 5.30 8.70 0.40
C VAL A 40 4.54 9.98 0.74
N MET A 41 3.35 10.12 0.17
CA MET A 41 2.41 11.16 0.56
C MET A 41 2.06 11.03 2.04
N LYS A 42 2.01 12.17 2.73
CA LYS A 42 1.79 12.25 4.18
C LYS A 42 0.47 11.60 4.61
N ASN A 43 -0.57 11.77 3.80
CA ASN A 43 -1.89 11.22 4.09
C ASN A 43 -2.03 9.81 3.51
N ARG A 44 -2.74 8.95 4.24
CA ARG A 44 -3.14 7.63 3.74
C ARG A 44 -4.18 7.82 2.63
N VAL A 45 -4.01 7.08 1.55
CA VAL A 45 -5.00 7.00 0.48
C VAL A 45 -6.14 6.08 0.90
N LEU A 46 -5.82 5.00 1.62
CA LEU A 46 -6.79 4.04 2.11
C LEU A 46 -6.46 3.59 3.53
N SER A 47 -7.50 3.44 4.35
CA SER A 47 -7.44 2.77 5.66
C SER A 47 -8.76 1.99 5.83
N VAL A 48 -8.70 0.67 5.88
CA VAL A 48 -9.86 -0.20 6.05
C VAL A 48 -9.72 -0.95 7.35
N HIS A 49 -10.73 -0.88 8.22
CA HIS A 49 -10.77 -1.60 9.50
C HIS A 49 -11.56 -2.91 9.35
N PHE A 50 -11.16 -3.93 10.10
CA PHE A 50 -11.76 -5.27 10.12
C PHE A 50 -12.05 -5.69 11.56
#